data_AF-A0AAU0VE71-F1
#
_entry.id   AF-A0AAU0VE71-F1
#
_cell.length_a   1.000
_cell.length_b   1.000
_cell.length_c   1.000
_cell.angle_alpha   90.00
_cell.angle_beta   90.00
_cell.angle_gamma   90.00
#
_symmetry.space_group_name_H-M   'P 1'
#
loop_
_entity.id
_entity.type
_entity.pdbx_description
1 polymer ?
#
loop_
_entity_poly.entity_id
_entity_poly.type
_entity_poly.pdbx_seq_one_letter_code
_entity_poly.pdbx_strand_id
1 'polypeptide(L)'
;MAGAHSPASFIAAAAALAAMDDALRGAQRESPDVVGPGPEQALASLMLLRQVREHLAAWETGLIETARDAGASWADLARPLGVASRQAAERRYLRGRPGAAGATGEQRVAAARQARAADRATADWARANAADLRRLAGQITALAHLAPDARPAQTALHAALGAADAAELIAPLEGMRPYLDARHTGLVESLDALDARRATTAAGDD
;
A
#
# COMPACT_ATOMS: atom_id res chain seq x y z
N MET A 1 -2.21 -2.24 9.27
CA MET A 1 -1.33 -2.34 10.45
C MET A 1 0.10 -1.99 10.06
N ALA A 2 0.50 -0.72 10.18
CA ALA A 2 1.85 -0.26 9.84
C ALA A 2 2.40 0.60 10.99
N GLY A 3 3.16 -0.03 11.89
CA GLY A 3 3.77 0.62 13.05
C GLY A 3 4.85 -0.22 13.73
N ALA A 4 5.41 -1.23 13.05
CA ALA A 4 6.23 -2.25 13.72
C ALA A 4 7.69 -1.85 14.03
N HIS A 5 8.15 -0.65 13.66
CA HIS A 5 9.58 -0.28 13.83
C HIS A 5 9.82 1.16 14.31
N SER A 6 8.78 1.87 14.76
CA SER A 6 8.98 3.16 15.43
C SER A 6 9.52 2.94 16.84
N PRO A 7 10.48 3.75 17.32
CA PRO A 7 10.98 3.62 18.68
C PRO A 7 9.83 3.90 19.66
N ALA A 8 9.77 3.14 20.77
CA ALA A 8 8.71 3.30 21.77
C ALA A 8 8.68 4.71 22.40
N SER A 9 9.82 5.42 22.39
CA SER A 9 9.94 6.84 22.75
C SER A 9 11.22 7.47 22.19
N PHE A 10 11.26 8.80 22.08
CA PHE A 10 12.46 9.56 21.69
C PHE A 10 13.67 9.27 22.60
N ILE A 11 13.44 9.19 23.92
CA ILE A 11 14.48 8.90 24.91
C ILE A 11 15.09 7.51 24.68
N ALA A 12 14.26 6.51 24.36
CA ALA A 12 14.74 5.17 24.06
C ALA A 12 15.57 5.13 22.76
N ALA A 13 15.15 5.86 21.72
CA ALA A 13 15.92 5.99 20.48
C ALA A 13 17.28 6.67 20.71
N ALA A 14 17.29 7.77 21.47
CA ALA A 14 18.52 8.49 21.79
C ALA A 14 19.51 7.64 22.61
N ALA A 15 19.01 6.90 23.61
CA ALA A 15 19.82 5.98 24.41
C ALA A 15 20.40 4.83 23.55
N ALA A 16 19.60 4.25 22.66
CA ALA A 16 20.05 3.21 21.74
C ALA A 16 21.12 3.71 20.77
N LEU A 17 20.95 4.91 20.21
CA LEU A 17 21.95 5.53 19.33
C LEU A 17 23.27 5.79 20.06
N ALA A 18 23.23 6.25 21.31
CA ALA A 18 24.43 6.43 22.13
C ALA A 18 25.16 5.11 22.39
N ALA A 19 24.43 4.04 22.75
CA ALA A 19 25.00 2.72 22.96
C ALA A 19 25.62 2.13 21.68
N MET A 20 24.99 2.34 20.51
CA MET A 20 25.56 1.94 19.22
C MET A 20 26.85 2.71 18.89
N ASP A 21 26.89 4.01 19.14
CA ASP A 21 28.09 4.82 18.91
C ASP A 21 29.25 4.39 19.81
N ASP A 22 29.00 4.07 21.08
CA ASP A 22 30.00 3.54 22.00
C ASP A 22 30.51 2.16 21.53
N ALA A 23 29.61 1.27 21.10
CA ALA A 23 29.98 -0.04 20.55
C ALA A 23 30.83 0.08 19.28
N LEU A 24 30.48 0.99 18.36
CA LEU A 24 31.24 1.27 17.15
C LEU A 24 32.63 1.84 17.47
N ARG A 25 32.72 2.76 18.44
CA ARG A 25 34.01 3.28 18.92
C ARG A 25 34.85 2.21 19.60
N GLY A 26 34.23 1.23 20.27
CA GLY A 26 34.90 0.03 20.79
C GLY A 26 35.51 -0.81 19.66
N ALA A 27 34.68 -1.20 18.69
CA ALA A 27 35.11 -2.02 17.54
C ALA A 27 36.23 -1.38 16.70
N GLN A 28 36.27 -0.05 16.58
CA GLN A 28 37.34 0.65 15.87
C GLN A 28 38.71 0.62 16.58
N ARG A 29 38.72 0.36 17.89
CA ARG A 29 39.95 0.27 18.70
C ARG A 29 40.44 -1.17 18.87
N GLU A 30 39.61 -2.15 18.51
CA GLU A 30 39.95 -3.56 18.55
C GLU A 30 41.02 -3.87 17.50
N SER A 31 42.00 -4.70 17.86
CA SER A 31 42.99 -5.17 16.89
C SER A 31 42.33 -6.19 15.95
N PRO A 32 42.70 -6.20 14.65
CA PRO A 32 42.10 -7.12 13.70
C PRO A 32 42.29 -8.57 14.12
N ASP A 33 41.25 -9.39 13.96
CA ASP A 33 41.28 -10.81 14.30
C ASP A 33 42.40 -11.53 13.53
N VAL A 34 43.11 -12.40 14.23
CA VAL A 34 44.22 -13.21 13.66
C VAL A 34 43.68 -14.24 12.65
N VAL A 35 42.39 -14.58 12.73
CA VAL A 35 41.69 -15.49 11.82
C VAL A 35 40.44 -14.79 11.28
N GLY A 36 40.31 -14.71 9.96
CA GLY A 36 39.16 -14.07 9.30
C GLY A 36 37.86 -14.88 9.44
N PRO A 37 36.69 -14.22 9.33
CA PRO A 37 35.39 -14.89 9.48
C PRO A 37 35.12 -15.88 8.35
N GLY A 38 34.41 -16.97 8.67
CA GLY A 38 33.87 -17.88 7.66
C GLY A 38 32.75 -17.24 6.81
N PRO A 39 32.42 -17.81 5.63
CA PRO A 39 31.46 -17.24 4.70
C PRO A 39 30.05 -17.05 5.29
N GLU A 40 29.58 -18.00 6.11
CA GLU A 40 28.28 -17.89 6.78
C GLU A 40 28.24 -16.74 7.79
N GLN A 41 29.33 -16.53 8.53
CA GLN A 41 29.45 -15.44 9.49
C GLN A 41 29.46 -14.07 8.79
N ALA A 42 30.16 -13.96 7.66
CA ALA A 42 30.14 -12.75 6.84
C ALA A 42 28.74 -12.43 6.29
N LEU A 43 28.00 -13.43 5.81
CA LEU A 43 26.63 -13.26 5.33
C LEU A 43 25.67 -12.87 6.46
N ALA A 44 25.79 -13.49 7.64
CA ALA A 44 25.01 -13.13 8.82
C ALA A 44 25.28 -11.68 9.25
N SER A 45 26.53 -11.23 9.21
CA SER A 45 26.89 -9.82 9.48
C SER A 45 26.27 -8.85 8.47
N LEU A 46 26.19 -9.22 7.18
CA LEU A 46 25.53 -8.40 6.16
C LEU A 46 24.01 -8.31 6.37
N MET A 47 23.37 -9.41 6.77
CA MET A 47 21.94 -9.42 7.11
C MET A 47 21.66 -8.52 8.33
N LEU A 48 22.49 -8.63 9.37
CA LEU A 48 22.40 -7.79 10.56
C LEU A 48 22.61 -6.31 10.21
N LEU A 49 23.61 -5.98 9.39
CA LEU A 49 23.86 -4.62 8.93
C LEU A 49 22.65 -4.05 8.17
N ARG A 50 22.03 -4.84 7.29
CA ARG A 50 20.81 -4.43 6.58
C ARG A 50 19.68 -4.14 7.57
N GLN A 51 19.44 -5.03 8.51
CA GLN A 51 18.38 -4.87 9.52
C GLN A 51 18.62 -3.61 10.38
N VAL A 52 19.84 -3.37 10.84
CA VAL A 52 20.19 -2.15 11.60
C VAL A 52 19.96 -0.90 10.76
N ARG A 53 20.35 -0.89 9.48
CA ARG A 53 20.11 0.25 8.58
C ARG A 53 18.62 0.52 8.37
N GLU A 54 17.80 -0.52 8.26
CA GLU A 54 16.35 -0.40 8.15
C GLU A 54 15.74 0.23 9.42
N HIS A 55 16.17 -0.20 10.62
CA HIS A 55 15.73 0.40 11.89
C HIS A 55 16.15 1.88 12.01
N LEU A 56 17.41 2.20 11.70
CA LEU A 56 17.92 3.57 11.76
C LEU A 56 17.21 4.48 10.76
N ALA A 57 16.92 3.99 9.55
CA ALA A 57 16.16 4.74 8.55
C ALA A 57 14.73 5.03 9.01
N ALA A 58 14.08 4.08 9.70
CA ALA A 58 12.75 4.28 10.28
C ALA A 58 12.76 5.34 11.39
N TRP A 59 13.83 5.40 12.20
CA TRP A 59 13.95 6.36 13.30
C TRP A 59 14.27 7.79 12.83
N GLU A 60 14.97 7.94 11.70
CA GLU A 60 15.38 9.25 11.16
C GLU A 60 14.19 10.21 10.99
N THR A 61 13.08 9.75 10.40
CA THR A 61 11.87 10.58 10.20
C THR A 61 11.29 11.05 11.55
N GLY A 62 11.16 10.15 12.53
CA GLY A 62 10.61 10.49 13.85
C GLY A 62 11.51 11.44 14.66
N LEU A 63 12.83 11.33 14.52
CA LEU A 63 13.80 12.25 15.13
C LEU A 63 13.73 13.65 14.49
N ILE A 64 13.56 13.71 13.17
CA ILE A 64 13.35 14.98 12.44
C ILE A 64 12.04 15.64 12.89
N GLU A 65 10.94 14.89 12.97
CA GLU A 65 9.65 15.39 13.45
C GLU A 65 9.73 15.91 14.88
N THR A 66 10.37 15.16 15.79
CA THR A 66 10.58 15.59 17.18
C THR A 66 11.38 16.90 17.26
N ALA A 67 12.44 17.03 16.46
CA ALA A 67 13.24 18.25 16.41
C ALA A 67 12.45 19.44 15.81
N ARG A 68 11.60 19.17 14.80
CA ARG A 68 10.71 20.16 14.18
C ARG A 68 9.66 20.68 15.16
N ASP A 69 9.06 19.79 15.95
CA ASP A 69 8.08 20.12 17.00
C ASP A 69 8.72 20.92 18.14
N ALA A 70 9.99 20.66 18.44
CA ALA A 70 10.80 21.46 19.36
C ALA A 70 11.27 22.81 18.77
N GLY A 71 10.93 23.12 17.51
CA GLY A 71 11.19 24.41 16.87
C GLY A 71 12.41 24.49 15.94
N ALA A 72 13.18 23.41 15.75
CA ALA A 72 14.40 23.44 14.93
C ALA A 72 14.10 23.66 13.45
N SER A 73 14.64 24.69 12.80
CA SER A 73 14.38 24.95 11.38
C SER A 73 15.05 23.91 10.47
N TRP A 74 14.61 23.82 9.20
CA TRP A 74 15.29 22.99 8.20
C TRP A 74 16.77 23.36 8.00
N ALA A 75 17.15 24.61 8.30
CA ALA A 75 18.55 25.03 8.24
C ALA A 75 19.34 24.45 9.43
N ASP A 76 18.74 24.42 10.62
CA ASP A 76 19.33 23.83 11.83
C ASP A 76 19.52 22.31 11.67
N LEU A 77 18.60 21.64 10.94
CA LEU A 77 18.66 20.21 10.65
C LEU A 77 19.70 19.82 9.59
N ALA A 78 20.19 20.77 8.78
CA ALA A 78 21.10 20.44 7.69
C ALA A 78 22.42 19.83 8.17
N ARG A 79 23.05 20.44 9.18
CA ARG A 79 24.30 19.95 9.77
C ARG A 79 24.12 18.57 10.44
N PRO A 80 23.14 18.35 11.34
CA PRO A 80 22.91 17.04 11.95
C PRO A 80 22.60 15.91 10.95
N LEU A 81 21.90 16.20 9.84
CA LEU A 81 21.59 15.21 8.80
C LEU A 81 22.75 14.97 7.81
N GLY A 82 23.88 15.65 7.99
CA GLY A 82 25.07 15.54 7.13
C GLY A 82 24.85 16.08 5.71
N VAL A 83 23.96 17.07 5.54
CA VAL A 83 23.64 17.65 4.23
C VAL A 83 24.04 19.12 4.14
N ALA A 84 24.39 19.57 2.95
CA ALA A 84 24.96 20.90 2.74
C ALA A 84 23.94 22.05 2.84
N SER A 85 22.64 21.79 2.80
CA SER A 85 21.63 22.86 2.71
C SER A 85 20.27 22.50 3.30
N ARG A 86 19.51 23.55 3.61
CA ARG A 86 18.10 23.49 4.03
C ARG A 86 17.25 22.62 3.10
N GLN A 87 17.36 22.84 1.79
CA GLN A 87 16.61 22.09 0.78
C GLN A 87 17.03 20.61 0.73
N ALA A 88 18.31 20.32 0.96
CA ALA A 88 18.79 18.94 1.02
C ALA A 88 18.23 18.19 2.25
N ALA A 89 18.11 18.88 3.39
CA ALA A 89 17.49 18.36 4.61
C ALA A 89 16.00 18.07 4.39
N GLU A 90 15.27 19.04 3.84
CA GLU A 90 13.85 18.90 3.51
C GLU A 90 13.60 17.75 2.51
N ARG A 91 14.40 17.66 1.44
CA ARG A 91 14.29 16.55 0.48
C ARG A 91 14.58 15.19 1.11
N ARG A 92 15.50 15.11 2.09
CA ARG A 92 15.81 13.85 2.79
C ARG A 92 14.63 13.40 3.63
N TYR A 93 14.04 14.32 4.40
CA TYR A 93 12.83 14.07 5.18
C TYR A 93 11.65 13.62 4.30
N LEU A 94 11.39 14.31 3.18
CA LEU A 94 10.29 13.97 2.29
C LEU A 94 10.43 12.57 1.65
N ARG A 95 11.67 12.10 1.40
CA ARG A 95 11.91 10.73 0.93
C ARG A 95 11.60 9.67 1.99
N GLY A 96 11.75 10.00 3.28
CA GLY A 96 11.54 9.08 4.40
C GLY A 96 10.11 9.04 4.93
N ARG A 97 9.20 9.87 4.42
CA ARG A 97 7.82 9.96 4.93
C ARG A 97 6.95 8.82 4.37
N PRO A 98 6.35 7.97 5.24
CA PRO A 98 5.36 6.99 4.79
C PRO A 98 4.15 7.75 4.23
N GLY A 99 3.90 7.64 2.92
CA GLY A 99 2.65 8.08 2.29
C GLY A 99 2.61 9.51 1.74
N ALA A 100 3.67 10.32 1.81
CA ALA A 100 3.67 11.65 1.19
C ALA A 100 4.89 11.84 0.28
N ALA A 101 4.70 11.51 -1.01
CA ALA A 101 5.56 11.87 -2.13
C ALA A 101 7.04 11.39 -2.07
N GLY A 102 7.25 10.07 -2.15
CA GLY A 102 8.60 9.50 -2.10
C GLY A 102 8.82 8.11 -2.72
N ALA A 103 7.91 7.57 -3.55
CA ALA A 103 8.18 6.30 -4.22
C ALA A 103 9.38 6.44 -5.17
N THR A 104 10.43 5.61 -4.99
CA THR A 104 11.56 5.52 -5.92
C THR A 104 11.03 5.27 -7.35
N GLY A 105 11.78 5.65 -8.39
CA GLY A 105 11.32 5.44 -9.78
C GLY A 105 10.86 4.00 -10.04
N GLU A 106 11.55 3.03 -9.44
CA GLU A 106 11.21 1.61 -9.49
C GLU A 106 9.94 1.25 -8.72
N GLN A 107 9.71 1.84 -7.54
CA GLN A 107 8.46 1.63 -6.80
C GLN A 107 7.26 2.28 -7.49
N ARG A 108 7.42 3.41 -8.18
CA ARG A 108 6.35 3.96 -9.04
C ARG A 108 6.03 3.05 -10.21
N VAL A 109 7.07 2.50 -10.84
CA VAL A 109 6.90 1.53 -11.92
C VAL A 109 6.25 0.25 -11.38
N ALA A 110 6.64 -0.23 -10.20
CA ALA A 110 6.03 -1.39 -9.56
C ALA A 110 4.56 -1.14 -9.19
N ALA A 111 4.23 -0.02 -8.55
CA ALA A 111 2.85 0.35 -8.23
C ALA A 111 2.00 0.53 -9.49
N ALA A 112 2.54 1.17 -10.53
CA ALA A 112 1.83 1.31 -11.80
C ALA A 112 1.75 -0.02 -12.59
N ARG A 113 2.69 -0.95 -12.38
CA ARG A 113 2.60 -2.32 -12.92
C ARG A 113 1.56 -3.12 -12.16
N GLN A 114 1.50 -3.00 -10.84
CA GLN A 114 0.52 -3.65 -9.98
C GLN A 114 -0.89 -3.12 -10.26
N ALA A 115 -1.07 -1.80 -10.37
CA ALA A 115 -2.35 -1.21 -10.77
C ALA A 115 -2.80 -1.73 -12.13
N ARG A 116 -1.91 -1.73 -13.13
CA ARG A 116 -2.24 -2.31 -14.46
C ARG A 116 -2.46 -3.81 -14.41
N ALA A 117 -1.80 -4.54 -13.50
CA ALA A 117 -2.03 -5.97 -13.32
C ALA A 117 -3.40 -6.23 -12.70
N ALA A 118 -3.79 -5.46 -11.68
CA ALA A 118 -5.11 -5.51 -11.08
C ALA A 118 -6.22 -5.11 -12.07
N ASP A 119 -5.99 -4.09 -12.91
CA ASP A 119 -6.91 -3.69 -13.97
C ASP A 119 -7.09 -4.82 -15.00
N ARG A 120 -5.97 -5.45 -15.42
CA ARG A 120 -6.01 -6.60 -16.34
C ARG A 120 -6.72 -7.81 -15.72
N ALA A 121 -6.40 -8.14 -14.46
CA ALA A 121 -7.04 -9.24 -13.75
C ALA A 121 -8.57 -9.02 -13.63
N THR A 122 -8.98 -7.77 -13.36
CA THR A 122 -10.40 -7.40 -13.33
C THR A 122 -11.05 -7.57 -14.70
N ALA A 123 -10.41 -7.08 -15.76
CA ALA A 123 -10.93 -7.20 -17.13
C ALA A 123 -10.99 -8.66 -17.61
N ASP A 124 -9.99 -9.48 -17.28
CA ASP A 124 -9.93 -10.88 -17.65
C ASP A 124 -10.97 -11.72 -16.91
N TRP A 125 -11.13 -11.48 -15.59
CA TRP A 125 -12.21 -12.07 -14.82
C TRP A 125 -13.58 -11.66 -15.37
N ALA A 126 -13.78 -10.38 -15.68
CA ALA A 126 -15.05 -9.89 -16.23
C ALA A 126 -15.34 -10.52 -17.60
N ARG A 127 -14.32 -10.70 -18.45
CA ARG A 127 -14.46 -11.37 -19.74
C ARG A 127 -14.81 -12.86 -19.58
N ALA A 128 -14.19 -13.55 -18.62
CA ALA A 128 -14.50 -14.94 -18.30
C ALA A 128 -15.94 -15.10 -17.74
N ASN A 129 -16.45 -14.10 -17.02
CA ASN A 129 -17.79 -14.10 -16.40
C ASN A 129 -18.82 -13.25 -17.18
N ALA A 130 -18.52 -12.87 -18.42
CA ALA A 130 -19.27 -11.86 -19.16
C ALA A 130 -20.73 -12.25 -19.44
N ALA A 131 -21.00 -13.54 -19.64
CA ALA A 131 -22.36 -14.05 -19.84
C ALA A 131 -23.22 -13.88 -18.58
N ASP A 132 -22.66 -14.20 -17.41
CA ASP A 132 -23.34 -14.05 -16.12
C ASP A 132 -23.61 -12.57 -15.80
N LEU A 133 -22.61 -11.71 -16.00
CA LEU A 133 -22.73 -10.26 -15.81
C LEU A 133 -23.87 -9.67 -16.67
N ARG A 134 -23.89 -10.01 -17.96
CA ARG A 134 -24.95 -9.51 -18.88
C ARG A 134 -26.32 -10.10 -18.57
N ARG A 135 -26.39 -11.38 -18.20
CA ARG A 135 -27.65 -12.03 -17.79
C ARG A 135 -28.26 -11.33 -16.57
N LEU A 136 -27.46 -11.08 -15.53
CA LEU A 136 -27.94 -10.41 -14.31
C LEU A 136 -28.34 -8.96 -14.60
N ALA A 137 -27.53 -8.23 -15.38
CA ALA A 137 -27.86 -6.87 -15.79
C ALA A 137 -29.18 -6.81 -16.60
N GLY A 138 -29.40 -7.74 -17.53
CA GLY A 138 -30.65 -7.86 -18.26
C GLY A 138 -31.86 -8.15 -17.35
N GLN A 139 -31.70 -9.05 -16.38
CA GLN A 139 -32.77 -9.36 -15.41
C GLN A 139 -33.13 -8.16 -14.54
N ILE A 140 -32.13 -7.43 -14.03
CA ILE A 140 -32.35 -6.28 -13.14
C ILE A 140 -32.93 -5.09 -13.91
N THR A 141 -32.50 -4.85 -15.15
CA THR A 141 -33.07 -3.78 -15.99
C THR A 141 -34.51 -4.05 -16.42
N ALA A 142 -34.93 -5.31 -16.47
CA ALA A 142 -36.32 -5.69 -16.77
C ALA A 142 -37.29 -5.55 -15.58
N LEU A 143 -36.80 -5.21 -14.37
CA LEU A 143 -37.65 -5.03 -13.20
C LEU A 143 -38.52 -3.76 -13.35
N ALA A 144 -39.84 -3.95 -13.43
CA ALA A 144 -40.82 -2.87 -13.64
C ALA A 144 -41.22 -2.12 -12.35
N HIS A 145 -40.90 -2.64 -11.16
CA HIS A 145 -41.42 -2.17 -9.88
C HIS A 145 -40.34 -1.80 -8.86
N LEU A 146 -39.29 -1.12 -9.31
CA LEU A 146 -38.28 -0.55 -8.40
C LEU A 146 -38.74 0.79 -7.82
N ALA A 147 -38.23 1.14 -6.64
CA ALA A 147 -38.45 2.45 -6.03
C ALA A 147 -37.96 3.58 -6.98
N PRO A 148 -38.60 4.76 -6.98
CA PRO A 148 -38.18 5.88 -7.84
C PRO A 148 -36.70 6.26 -7.70
N ASP A 149 -36.14 6.11 -6.50
CA ASP A 149 -34.73 6.42 -6.20
C ASP A 149 -33.74 5.45 -6.86
N ALA A 150 -34.21 4.29 -7.34
CA ALA A 150 -33.40 3.30 -8.06
C ALA A 150 -33.24 3.66 -9.55
N ARG A 151 -34.04 4.58 -10.09
CA ARG A 151 -34.06 4.91 -11.53
C ARG A 151 -32.70 5.36 -12.08
N PRO A 152 -31.92 6.22 -11.38
CA PRO A 152 -30.60 6.61 -11.87
C PRO A 152 -29.64 5.41 -11.96
N ALA A 153 -29.64 4.54 -10.95
CA ALA A 153 -28.81 3.33 -10.93
C ALA A 153 -29.24 2.33 -12.02
N GLN A 154 -30.55 2.14 -12.22
CA GLN A 154 -31.09 1.28 -13.27
C GLN A 154 -30.74 1.81 -14.67
N THR A 155 -30.78 3.14 -14.86
CA THR A 155 -30.38 3.79 -16.12
C THR A 155 -28.88 3.60 -16.38
N ALA A 156 -28.04 3.75 -15.36
CA ALA A 156 -26.60 3.52 -15.48
C ALA A 156 -26.29 2.05 -15.84
N LEU A 157 -26.99 1.10 -15.21
CA LEU A 157 -26.87 -0.31 -15.55
C LEU A 157 -27.34 -0.62 -16.98
N HIS A 158 -28.43 0.01 -17.42
CA HIS A 158 -28.92 -0.13 -18.79
C HIS A 158 -27.93 0.43 -19.82
N ALA A 159 -27.29 1.56 -19.53
CA ALA A 159 -26.24 2.10 -20.39
C ALA A 159 -25.02 1.15 -20.47
N ALA A 160 -24.60 0.60 -19.32
CA ALA A 160 -23.46 -0.32 -19.24
C ALA A 160 -23.69 -1.66 -19.96
N LEU A 161 -24.94 -2.09 -20.16
CA LEU A 161 -25.26 -3.26 -21.01
C LEU A 161 -24.76 -3.11 -22.45
N GLY A 162 -24.70 -1.88 -22.96
CA GLY A 162 -24.17 -1.57 -24.30
C GLY A 162 -22.65 -1.46 -24.36
N ALA A 163 -21.94 -1.55 -23.24
CA ALA A 163 -20.50 -1.41 -23.19
C ALA A 163 -19.78 -2.56 -23.90
N ALA A 164 -18.65 -2.23 -24.53
CA ALA A 164 -17.81 -3.21 -25.21
C ALA A 164 -17.15 -4.17 -24.19
N ASP A 165 -16.69 -3.64 -23.05
CA ASP A 165 -16.08 -4.42 -21.99
C ASP A 165 -17.11 -4.83 -20.92
N ALA A 166 -17.11 -6.11 -20.56
CA ALA A 166 -17.94 -6.62 -19.48
C ALA A 166 -17.51 -6.09 -18.10
N ALA A 167 -16.27 -5.62 -17.94
CA ALA A 167 -15.80 -5.00 -16.69
C ALA A 167 -16.62 -3.75 -16.32
N GLU A 168 -17.18 -3.05 -17.32
CA GLU A 168 -18.02 -1.87 -17.11
C GLU A 168 -19.38 -2.19 -16.46
N LEU A 169 -19.79 -3.46 -16.42
CA LEU A 169 -21.02 -3.90 -15.75
C LEU A 169 -20.87 -4.09 -14.24
N ILE A 170 -19.63 -4.23 -13.74
CA ILE A 170 -19.37 -4.57 -12.34
C ILE A 170 -19.92 -3.48 -11.40
N ALA A 171 -19.46 -2.23 -11.56
CA ALA A 171 -19.87 -1.14 -10.67
C ALA A 171 -21.38 -0.82 -10.75
N PRO A 172 -22.01 -0.78 -11.94
CA PRO A 172 -23.47 -0.61 -12.04
C PRO A 172 -24.28 -1.75 -11.40
N LEU A 173 -23.80 -3.00 -11.46
CA LEU A 173 -24.46 -4.13 -10.78
C LEU A 173 -24.36 -4.01 -9.26
N GLU A 174 -23.17 -3.70 -8.72
CA GLU A 174 -22.97 -3.43 -7.29
C GLU A 174 -23.87 -2.26 -6.81
N GLY A 175 -23.98 -1.21 -7.63
CA GLY A 175 -24.82 -0.05 -7.37
C GLY A 175 -26.33 -0.33 -7.33
N MET A 176 -26.79 -1.45 -7.89
CA MET A 176 -28.20 -1.86 -7.82
C MET A 176 -28.55 -2.57 -6.51
N ARG A 177 -27.56 -3.12 -5.78
CA ARG A 177 -27.78 -3.94 -4.59
C ARG A 177 -28.63 -3.27 -3.49
N PRO A 178 -28.47 -1.98 -3.17
CA PRO A 178 -29.30 -1.29 -2.17
C PRO A 178 -30.79 -1.18 -2.54
N TYR A 179 -31.15 -1.36 -3.82
CA TYR A 179 -32.52 -1.20 -4.32
C TYR A 179 -33.25 -2.52 -4.53
N LEU A 180 -32.58 -3.66 -4.29
CA LEU A 180 -33.18 -4.99 -4.38
C LEU A 180 -33.75 -5.37 -3.00
N ASP A 181 -35.07 -5.48 -2.92
CA ASP A 181 -35.78 -5.88 -1.69
C ASP A 181 -35.98 -7.41 -1.58
N ALA A 182 -36.70 -7.85 -0.56
CA ALA A 182 -37.00 -9.26 -0.29
C ALA A 182 -37.74 -10.01 -1.43
N ARG A 183 -38.30 -9.30 -2.42
CA ARG A 183 -38.92 -9.92 -3.61
C ARG A 183 -37.86 -10.38 -4.62
N HIS A 184 -36.62 -9.89 -4.47
CA HIS A 184 -35.51 -10.09 -5.39
C HIS A 184 -34.38 -10.93 -4.77
N THR A 185 -34.66 -11.71 -3.72
CA THR A 185 -33.64 -12.49 -2.99
C THR A 185 -32.78 -13.36 -3.90
N GLY A 186 -33.36 -14.05 -4.90
CA GLY A 186 -32.59 -14.86 -5.84
C GLY A 186 -31.61 -14.05 -6.71
N LEU A 187 -31.91 -12.77 -6.99
CA LEU A 187 -30.99 -11.87 -7.69
C LEU A 187 -29.86 -11.41 -6.77
N VAL A 188 -30.17 -11.11 -5.51
CA VAL A 188 -29.15 -10.75 -4.49
C VAL A 188 -28.19 -11.92 -4.26
N GLU A 189 -28.71 -13.14 -4.08
CA GLU A 189 -27.87 -14.35 -3.94
C GLU A 189 -26.98 -14.59 -5.16
N SER A 190 -27.51 -14.34 -6.36
CA SER A 190 -26.73 -14.47 -7.60
C SER A 190 -25.61 -13.43 -7.72
N LEU A 191 -25.85 -12.20 -7.26
CA LEU A 191 -24.84 -11.14 -7.18
C LEU A 191 -23.77 -11.49 -6.15
N ASP A 192 -24.19 -11.93 -4.96
CA ASP A 192 -23.27 -12.31 -3.87
C ASP A 192 -22.38 -13.51 -4.27
N ALA A 193 -22.94 -14.49 -4.97
CA ALA A 193 -22.19 -15.62 -5.52
C ALA A 193 -21.19 -15.19 -6.61
N LEU A 194 -21.51 -14.16 -7.39
CA LEU A 194 -20.61 -13.59 -8.38
C LEU A 194 -19.47 -12.81 -7.71
N ASP A 195 -19.76 -12.03 -6.67
CA ASP A 195 -18.77 -11.30 -5.88
C ASP A 195 -17.81 -12.25 -5.14
N ALA A 196 -18.32 -13.36 -4.60
CA ALA A 196 -17.49 -14.41 -4.00
C ALA A 196 -16.53 -15.06 -5.02
N ARG A 197 -16.99 -15.31 -6.25
CA ARG A 197 -16.13 -15.79 -7.35
C ARG A 197 -15.06 -14.77 -7.76
N ARG A 198 -15.37 -13.47 -7.67
CA ARG A 198 -14.38 -12.40 -7.92
C ARG A 198 -13.32 -12.35 -6.82
N ALA A 199 -13.74 -12.39 -5.56
CA ALA A 199 -12.83 -12.35 -4.40
C ALA A 199 -11.87 -13.54 -4.36
N THR A 200 -12.33 -14.74 -4.73
CA THR A 200 -11.49 -15.94 -4.83
C THR A 200 -10.46 -15.86 -5.96
N THR A 201 -10.82 -15.26 -7.10
CA THR A 201 -9.87 -15.03 -8.20
C THR A 201 -8.80 -14.02 -7.81
N ALA A 202 -9.16 -12.99 -7.05
CA ALA A 202 -8.20 -12.00 -6.53
C ALA A 202 -7.23 -12.57 -5.48
N ALA A 203 -7.62 -13.63 -4.75
CA ALA A 203 -6.80 -14.27 -3.73
C ALA A 203 -5.87 -15.37 -4.27
N GLY A 204 -6.06 -15.83 -5.51
CA GLY A 204 -5.23 -16.85 -6.15
C GLY A 204 -4.03 -16.30 -6.94
N ASP A 205 -3.92 -14.97 -7.05
CA ASP A 205 -2.88 -14.23 -7.79
C ASP A 205 -1.83 -13.56 -6.86
N ASP A 206 -1.89 -13.85 -5.55
CA ASP A 206 -0.97 -13.40 -4.47
C ASP A 206 -0.02 -14.56 -4.05
#